data_AF-A0A942YQE2-F1
#
_entry.id   AF-A0A942YQE2-F1
#
_cell.length_a   1.000
_cell.length_b   1.000
_cell.length_c   1.000
_cell.angle_alpha   90.00
_cell.angle_beta   90.00
_cell.angle_gamma   90.00
#
_symmetry.space_group_name_H-M   'P 1'
#
loop_
_entity.id
_entity.type
_entity.pdbx_description
1 polymer ?
#
loop_
_entity_poly.entity_id
_entity_poly.type
_entity_poly.pdbx_seq_one_letter_code
_entity_poly.pdbx_strand_id
1 'polypeptide(L)'
;MESSYVLEVDSVDTKQNENDSSFIGGQPCIPESMEIPVCQLCGAKQTFYFQIAFPQEHFWHGFTMAVFACTSCAHEEHLIPEMLQEVLPGINIPKGFLEAYQKNFKINIFETKEGVMRKDYKERVRFKRWNLIPTSDIHLGHNKLGGNPRWLLDDEAPATYMNSIPMFFLMQMMEGMKFEIVEDAPLQTIISLRGKPEPSKHRYYELFLANYLYFFGTKDRSNPLVYILTQI
;
A
#
# COMPACT_ATOMS: atom_id res chain seq x y z
N MET A 1 -19.53 -15.04 4.64
CA MET A 1 -19.49 -13.56 4.66
C MET A 1 -18.02 -13.17 4.57
N GLU A 2 -17.67 -12.20 3.74
CA GLU A 2 -16.29 -11.70 3.73
C GLU A 2 -16.02 -10.97 5.05
N SER A 3 -14.95 -11.35 5.73
CA SER A 3 -14.52 -10.72 6.98
C SER A 3 -14.07 -9.28 6.74
N SER A 4 -14.40 -8.37 7.65
CA SER A 4 -13.98 -6.96 7.61
C SER A 4 -13.29 -6.60 8.93
N TYR A 5 -12.20 -5.84 8.85
CA TYR A 5 -11.41 -5.41 10.00
C TYR A 5 -11.09 -3.93 9.89
N VAL A 6 -11.36 -3.16 10.93
CA VAL A 6 -10.90 -1.78 11.05
C VAL A 6 -9.42 -1.77 11.37
N LEU A 7 -8.67 -0.91 10.70
CA LEU A 7 -7.25 -0.69 10.96
C LEU A 7 -7.10 0.48 11.92
N GLU A 8 -6.93 0.19 13.20
CA GLU A 8 -6.66 1.21 14.21
C GLU A 8 -5.17 1.27 14.53
N VAL A 9 -4.65 2.50 14.61
CA VAL A 9 -3.27 2.72 15.02
C VAL A 9 -3.19 2.60 16.53
N ASP A 10 -2.31 1.71 17.00
CA ASP A 10 -1.99 1.63 18.42
C ASP A 10 -1.35 2.94 18.87
N SER A 11 -1.93 3.56 19.90
CA SER A 11 -1.46 4.85 20.43
C SER A 11 -0.29 4.69 21.40
N VAL A 12 0.06 3.45 21.77
CA VAL A 12 1.20 3.18 22.65
C VAL A 12 2.50 3.20 21.84
N ASP A 13 3.38 4.13 22.20
CA ASP A 13 4.74 4.20 21.65
C ASP A 13 5.54 2.96 22.09
N THR A 14 5.59 1.96 21.21
CA THR A 14 6.27 0.70 21.44
C THR A 14 7.33 0.50 20.38
N LYS A 15 8.48 -0.04 20.78
CA LYS A 15 9.49 -0.47 19.82
C LYS A 15 8.95 -1.64 18.99
N GLN A 16 9.25 -1.61 17.70
CA GLN A 16 8.99 -2.74 16.82
C GLN A 16 9.73 -3.98 17.30
N ASN A 17 9.07 -5.13 17.21
CA ASN A 17 9.66 -6.44 17.46
C ASN A 17 9.37 -7.42 16.30
N GLU A 18 9.99 -8.59 16.33
CA GLU A 18 9.93 -9.57 15.23
C GLU A 18 8.56 -10.23 15.04
N ASN A 19 7.68 -10.16 16.05
CA ASN A 19 6.32 -10.70 15.95
C ASN A 19 5.32 -9.70 15.35
N ASP A 20 5.75 -8.46 15.08
CA ASP A 20 4.91 -7.46 14.44
C ASP A 20 4.70 -7.83 12.97
N SER A 21 3.44 -8.01 12.60
CA SER A 21 3.05 -8.51 11.26
C SER A 21 2.20 -7.52 10.47
N SER A 22 1.47 -6.62 11.15
CA SER A 22 0.68 -5.54 10.55
C SER A 22 1.03 -4.20 11.22
N PHE A 23 1.65 -3.29 10.48
CA PHE A 23 2.17 -2.04 11.02
C PHE A 23 2.53 -1.01 9.92
N ILE A 24 2.65 0.24 10.35
CA ILE A 24 3.14 1.39 9.59
C ILE A 24 4.61 1.62 9.95
N GLY A 25 5.45 1.95 8.96
CA GLY A 25 6.83 2.39 9.17
C GLY A 25 7.72 1.40 9.91
N GLY A 26 8.83 1.88 10.48
CA GLY A 26 9.83 1.01 11.09
C GLY A 26 10.67 0.26 10.04
N GLN A 27 11.09 -0.93 10.43
CA GLN A 27 11.84 -1.88 9.61
C GLN A 27 10.87 -2.83 8.91
N PRO A 28 10.89 -2.96 7.57
CA PRO A 28 10.02 -3.91 6.87
C PRO A 28 10.36 -5.35 7.28
N CYS A 29 9.33 -6.18 7.44
CA CYS A 29 9.47 -7.62 7.69
C CYS A 29 9.17 -8.38 6.39
N ILE A 30 10.13 -8.40 5.46
CA ILE A 30 10.02 -9.07 4.14
C ILE A 30 11.08 -10.18 4.01
N PRO A 31 10.91 -11.17 3.13
CA PRO A 31 11.87 -12.26 2.97
C PRO A 31 13.28 -11.78 2.64
N GLU A 32 14.31 -12.51 3.10
CA GLU A 32 15.71 -12.19 2.80
C GLU A 32 16.02 -12.26 1.30
N SER A 33 15.32 -13.13 0.58
CA SER A 33 15.44 -13.30 -0.88
C SER A 33 14.91 -12.11 -1.67
N MET A 34 14.08 -11.25 -1.07
CA MET A 34 13.56 -10.05 -1.71
C MET A 34 14.48 -8.87 -1.45
N GLU A 35 14.83 -8.08 -2.47
CA GLU A 35 15.57 -6.85 -2.25
C GLU A 35 14.65 -5.71 -1.76
N ILE A 36 15.23 -4.72 -1.07
CA ILE A 36 14.52 -3.47 -0.82
C ILE A 36 14.26 -2.79 -2.18
N PRO A 37 12.99 -2.50 -2.54
CA PRO A 37 12.68 -2.00 -3.87
C PRO A 37 13.40 -0.69 -4.19
N VAL A 38 13.72 -0.50 -5.47
CA VAL A 38 14.37 0.70 -6.00
C VAL A 38 13.42 1.40 -6.96
N CYS A 39 13.36 2.74 -6.88
CA CYS A 39 12.60 3.55 -7.82
C CYS A 39 13.21 3.47 -9.21
N GLN A 40 12.42 3.07 -10.21
CA GLN A 40 12.86 2.96 -11.60
C GLN A 40 13.07 4.33 -12.26
N LEU A 41 12.57 5.42 -11.67
CA LEU A 41 12.69 6.76 -12.21
C LEU A 41 13.98 7.48 -11.77
N CYS A 42 14.43 7.25 -10.53
CA CYS A 42 15.59 7.97 -9.96
C CYS A 42 16.67 7.07 -9.35
N GLY A 43 16.46 5.75 -9.29
CA GLY A 43 17.43 4.80 -8.73
C GLY A 43 17.55 4.80 -7.20
N ALA A 44 16.77 5.61 -6.48
CA ALA A 44 16.79 5.63 -5.03
C ALA A 44 16.04 4.41 -4.43
N LYS A 45 16.51 3.88 -3.30
CA LYS A 45 15.74 2.92 -2.50
C LYS A 45 14.39 3.53 -2.13
N GLN A 46 13.31 2.77 -2.36
CA GLN A 46 11.96 3.17 -2.00
C GLN A 46 11.80 3.13 -0.48
N THR A 47 10.92 3.99 0.01
CA THR A 47 10.56 4.08 1.42
C THR A 47 9.47 3.06 1.72
N PHE A 48 9.65 2.29 2.78
CA PHE A 48 8.62 1.45 3.37
C PHE A 48 7.55 2.29 4.06
N TYR A 49 6.29 2.11 3.67
CA TYR A 49 5.14 2.80 4.27
C TYR A 49 4.43 1.93 5.30
N PHE A 50 4.04 0.72 4.93
CA PHE A 50 3.34 -0.20 5.81
C PHE A 50 3.38 -1.63 5.31
N GLN A 51 3.03 -2.57 6.19
CA GLN A 51 2.66 -3.93 5.82
C GLN A 51 1.43 -4.41 6.59
N ILE A 52 0.71 -5.36 6.00
CA ILE A 52 -0.45 -6.03 6.61
C ILE A 52 -0.33 -7.52 6.36
N ALA A 53 -0.35 -8.32 7.43
CA ALA A 53 -0.58 -9.75 7.36
C ALA A 53 -2.09 -10.02 7.30
N PHE A 54 -2.52 -10.82 6.33
CA PHE A 54 -3.93 -11.12 6.14
C PHE A 54 -4.43 -12.14 7.19
N PRO A 55 -5.52 -11.81 7.93
CA PRO A 55 -6.03 -12.63 9.02
C PRO A 55 -6.65 -13.94 8.50
N GLN A 56 -6.90 -14.89 9.41
CA GLN A 56 -7.33 -16.26 9.09
C GLN A 56 -8.59 -16.33 8.22
N GLU A 57 -9.54 -15.42 8.40
CA GLU A 57 -10.81 -15.40 7.65
C GLU A 57 -10.69 -14.71 6.27
N HIS A 58 -9.53 -14.15 5.94
CA HIS A 58 -9.29 -13.45 4.68
C HIS A 58 -8.84 -14.42 3.57
N PHE A 59 -9.25 -14.17 2.32
CA PHE A 59 -8.91 -15.05 1.19
C PHE A 59 -7.39 -15.20 0.97
N TRP A 60 -6.63 -14.14 1.23
CA TRP A 60 -5.16 -14.14 1.21
C TRP A 60 -4.52 -14.51 2.55
N HIS A 61 -5.23 -15.20 3.46
CA HIS A 61 -4.64 -15.68 4.71
C HIS A 61 -3.30 -16.40 4.49
N GLY A 62 -2.33 -16.07 5.35
CA GLY A 62 -0.97 -16.61 5.29
C GLY A 62 -0.04 -15.82 4.37
N PHE A 63 -0.55 -14.78 3.69
CA PHE A 63 0.26 -13.80 2.99
C PHE A 63 0.37 -12.49 3.78
N THR A 64 1.42 -11.74 3.47
CA THR A 64 1.61 -10.35 3.89
C THR A 64 1.75 -9.47 2.66
N MET A 65 1.11 -8.31 2.68
CA MET A 65 1.31 -7.24 1.71
C MET A 65 2.17 -6.14 2.32
N ALA A 66 3.28 -5.79 1.67
CA ALA A 66 4.15 -4.68 2.06
C ALA A 66 4.20 -3.62 0.95
N VAL A 67 4.00 -2.35 1.31
CA VAL A 67 3.92 -1.22 0.38
C VAL A 67 5.12 -0.30 0.54
N PHE A 68 5.80 -0.05 -0.58
CA PHE A 68 6.94 0.84 -0.70
C PHE A 68 6.63 1.91 -1.75
N ALA A 69 7.10 3.14 -1.53
CA ALA A 69 7.03 4.19 -2.54
C ALA A 69 8.24 5.13 -2.47
N CYS A 70 8.58 5.74 -3.62
CA CYS A 70 9.68 6.68 -3.71
C CYS A 70 9.30 8.00 -3.04
N THR A 71 10.17 8.46 -2.14
CA THR A 71 10.07 9.80 -1.54
C THR A 71 11.19 10.73 -1.99
N SER A 72 12.09 10.27 -2.86
CA SER A 72 13.30 10.99 -3.30
C SER A 72 13.17 11.70 -4.65
N CYS A 73 12.08 11.46 -5.39
CA CYS A 73 11.77 12.16 -6.62
C CYS A 73 10.25 12.34 -6.73
N ALA A 74 9.84 13.32 -7.53
CA ALA A 74 8.46 13.51 -7.93
C ALA A 74 8.43 13.71 -9.46
N HIS A 75 7.59 12.92 -10.13
CA HIS A 75 7.33 13.03 -11.56
C HIS A 75 5.83 13.18 -11.74
N GLU A 76 5.39 14.18 -12.51
CA GLU A 76 3.99 14.57 -12.66
C GLU A 76 3.10 13.38 -13.08
N GLU A 77 3.57 12.57 -14.02
CA GLU A 77 2.87 11.38 -14.53
C GLU A 77 2.85 10.18 -13.56
N HIS A 78 3.55 10.28 -12.42
CA HIS A 78 3.73 9.20 -11.46
C HIS A 78 3.49 9.64 -10.01
N LEU A 79 2.74 10.72 -9.79
CA LEU A 79 2.34 11.15 -8.44
C LEU A 79 1.32 10.20 -7.80
N ILE A 80 0.53 9.55 -8.64
CA ILE A 80 -0.41 8.48 -8.29
C ILE A 80 -0.10 7.24 -9.16
N PRO A 81 -0.55 6.04 -8.76
CA PRO A 81 -0.48 4.87 -9.62
C PRO A 81 -1.20 5.12 -10.94
N GLU A 82 -0.67 4.55 -12.03
CA GLU A 82 -1.32 4.64 -13.33
C GLU A 82 -2.73 4.06 -13.27
N MET A 83 -3.71 4.83 -13.75
CA MET A 83 -5.12 4.45 -13.81
C MET A 83 -5.46 3.97 -15.22
N LEU A 84 -6.29 2.94 -15.32
CA LEU A 84 -6.77 2.45 -16.61
C LEU A 84 -7.63 3.53 -17.28
N GLN A 85 -7.53 3.65 -18.61
CA GLN A 85 -8.13 4.75 -19.38
C GLN A 85 -9.52 4.44 -19.95
N GLU A 86 -10.04 3.23 -19.73
CA GLU A 86 -11.36 2.80 -20.20
C GLU A 86 -12.42 2.96 -19.10
N VAL A 87 -13.65 2.53 -19.39
CA VAL A 87 -14.75 2.49 -18.40
C VAL A 87 -14.33 1.56 -17.25
N LEU A 88 -14.03 2.16 -16.11
CA LEU A 88 -13.46 1.48 -14.94
C LEU A 88 -14.38 0.43 -14.28
N PRO A 89 -15.70 0.65 -14.12
CA PRO A 89 -16.57 -0.32 -13.48
C PRO A 89 -16.52 -1.69 -14.18
N GLY A 90 -16.03 -2.70 -13.47
CA GLY A 90 -15.93 -4.06 -13.98
C GLY A 90 -14.86 -4.26 -15.08
N ILE A 91 -13.89 -3.36 -15.17
CA ILE A 91 -12.84 -3.42 -16.20
C ILE A 91 -12.00 -4.70 -16.10
N ASN A 92 -11.53 -5.18 -17.25
CA ASN A 92 -10.47 -6.17 -17.31
C ASN A 92 -9.09 -5.49 -17.33
N ILE A 93 -8.26 -5.83 -16.36
CA ILE A 93 -6.88 -5.36 -16.28
C ILE A 93 -6.01 -6.14 -17.30
N PRO A 94 -5.30 -5.44 -18.21
CA PRO A 94 -4.45 -6.09 -19.21
C PRO A 94 -3.29 -6.86 -18.60
N LYS A 95 -2.86 -7.95 -19.27
CA LYS A 95 -1.68 -8.73 -18.88
C LYS A 95 -0.44 -7.84 -18.77
N GLY A 96 0.33 -7.97 -17.70
CA GLY A 96 1.59 -7.25 -17.50
C GLY A 96 1.42 -5.84 -16.93
N PHE A 97 0.19 -5.31 -16.86
CA PHE A 97 -0.08 -3.98 -16.33
C PHE A 97 0.29 -3.88 -14.85
N LEU A 98 -0.11 -4.86 -14.03
CA LEU A 98 0.11 -4.87 -12.58
C LEU A 98 1.58 -4.96 -12.19
N GLU A 99 2.43 -5.43 -13.10
CA GLU A 99 3.88 -5.46 -12.94
C GLU A 99 4.53 -4.17 -13.46
N ALA A 100 4.06 -3.66 -14.60
CA ALA A 100 4.65 -2.52 -15.29
C ALA A 100 4.35 -1.16 -14.63
N TYR A 101 3.18 -1.00 -14.00
CA TYR A 101 2.78 0.30 -13.42
C TYR A 101 3.53 0.64 -12.12
N GLN A 102 4.21 -0.33 -11.50
CA GLN A 102 4.97 -0.19 -10.25
C GLN A 102 6.38 0.41 -10.50
N LYS A 103 6.45 1.62 -11.06
CA LYS A 103 7.72 2.27 -11.43
C LYS A 103 8.41 2.97 -10.25
N ASN A 104 7.66 3.79 -9.52
CA ASN A 104 8.14 4.54 -8.37
C ASN A 104 7.52 4.08 -7.04
N PHE A 105 6.77 2.99 -7.06
CA PHE A 105 6.29 2.27 -5.89
C PHE A 105 6.43 0.77 -6.12
N LYS A 106 6.25 -0.01 -5.07
CA LYS A 106 6.28 -1.47 -5.13
C LYS A 106 5.36 -2.04 -4.07
N ILE A 107 4.59 -3.04 -4.46
CA ILE A 107 3.81 -3.90 -3.57
C ILE A 107 4.45 -5.28 -3.61
N ASN A 108 4.95 -5.71 -2.46
CA ASN A 108 5.48 -7.05 -2.28
C ASN A 108 4.43 -7.90 -1.58
N ILE A 109 4.05 -9.02 -2.20
CA ILE A 109 3.23 -10.07 -1.59
C ILE A 109 4.12 -11.29 -1.36
N PHE A 110 4.09 -11.84 -0.15
CA PHE A 110 4.92 -12.99 0.25
C PHE A 110 4.23 -13.78 1.36
N GLU A 111 4.64 -15.04 1.55
CA GLU A 111 4.13 -15.84 2.66
C GLU A 111 4.56 -15.22 3.99
N THR A 112 3.61 -14.95 4.89
CA THR A 112 3.85 -14.24 6.14
C THR A 112 4.97 -14.86 6.97
N LYS A 113 5.07 -16.20 6.98
CA LYS A 113 6.08 -16.95 7.73
C LYS A 113 7.52 -16.73 7.22
N GLU A 114 7.68 -16.27 5.99
CA GLU A 114 9.00 -16.00 5.38
C GLU A 114 9.50 -14.59 5.65
N GLY A 115 8.65 -13.71 6.20
CA GLY A 115 9.02 -12.35 6.54
C GLY A 115 10.07 -12.31 7.64
N VAL A 116 11.17 -11.60 7.40
CA VAL A 116 12.19 -11.33 8.43
C VAL A 116 12.41 -9.82 8.55
N MET A 117 12.68 -9.34 9.75
CA MET A 117 12.93 -7.92 9.96
C MET A 117 14.24 -7.49 9.28
N ARG A 118 14.15 -6.60 8.31
CA ARG A 118 15.28 -6.18 7.47
C ARG A 118 16.16 -5.12 8.11
N LYS A 119 17.22 -5.55 8.78
CA LYS A 119 18.18 -4.65 9.46
C LYS A 119 19.03 -3.80 8.50
N ASP A 120 19.08 -4.16 7.22
CA ASP A 120 19.76 -3.43 6.15
C ASP A 120 18.93 -2.26 5.58
N TYR A 121 17.68 -2.10 6.05
CA TYR A 121 16.85 -0.95 5.73
C TYR A 121 17.10 0.19 6.72
N LYS A 122 17.24 1.41 6.18
CA LYS A 122 17.29 2.62 7.00
C LYS A 122 15.85 3.09 7.21
N GLU A 123 15.37 3.02 8.45
CA GLU A 123 14.05 3.52 8.84
C GLU A 123 13.86 4.97 8.39
N ARG A 124 12.66 5.27 7.88
CA ARG A 124 12.28 6.62 7.43
C ARG A 124 10.93 7.05 7.99
N VAL A 125 9.94 6.17 7.92
CA VAL A 125 8.63 6.35 8.55
C VAL A 125 8.69 5.74 9.95
N ARG A 126 8.18 6.45 10.96
CA ARG A 126 8.12 5.97 12.34
C ARG A 126 7.24 4.73 12.44
N PHE A 127 7.72 3.75 13.20
CA PHE A 127 6.94 2.57 13.51
C PHE A 127 5.65 2.92 14.27
N LYS A 128 4.51 2.36 13.83
CA LYS A 128 3.25 2.29 14.58
C LYS A 128 2.53 0.99 14.27
N ARG A 129 2.02 0.29 15.29
CA ARG A 129 1.30 -0.97 15.09
C ARG A 129 -0.11 -0.73 14.59
N TRP A 130 -0.59 -1.60 13.70
CA TRP A 130 -2.01 -1.68 13.37
C TRP A 130 -2.69 -2.79 14.16
N ASN A 131 -3.75 -2.43 14.85
CA ASN A 131 -4.68 -3.37 15.44
C ASN A 131 -5.80 -3.63 14.42
N LEU A 132 -5.97 -4.90 14.05
CA LEU A 132 -7.05 -5.34 13.17
C LEU A 132 -8.25 -5.68 14.03
N ILE A 133 -9.21 -4.77 14.12
CA ILE A 133 -10.40 -4.94 14.95
C ILE A 133 -11.54 -5.48 14.08
N PRO A 134 -12.02 -6.72 14.32
CA PRO A 134 -13.13 -7.28 13.54
C PRO A 134 -14.36 -6.39 13.61
N THR A 135 -15.05 -6.20 12.49
CA THR A 135 -16.31 -5.45 12.43
C THR A 135 -17.35 -6.17 11.59
N SER A 136 -18.62 -6.04 11.99
CA SER A 136 -19.77 -6.50 11.20
C SER A 136 -20.20 -5.49 10.13
N ASP A 137 -19.76 -4.23 10.22
CA ASP A 137 -20.04 -3.22 9.20
C ASP A 137 -19.05 -3.33 8.05
N ILE A 138 -19.47 -4.03 7.00
CA ILE A 138 -18.69 -4.23 5.78
C ILE A 138 -18.56 -2.96 4.93
N HIS A 139 -19.38 -1.93 5.15
CA HIS A 139 -19.39 -0.65 4.42
C HIS A 139 -18.85 0.52 5.25
N LEU A 140 -18.15 0.22 6.36
CA LEU A 140 -17.55 1.23 7.22
C LEU A 140 -16.58 2.14 6.44
N GLY A 141 -16.68 3.46 6.66
CA GLY A 141 -15.83 4.48 6.05
C GLY A 141 -14.59 4.78 6.89
N HIS A 142 -13.70 3.79 7.04
CA HIS A 142 -12.43 3.89 7.76
C HIS A 142 -11.33 3.18 6.98
N ASN A 143 -10.08 3.35 7.41
CA ASN A 143 -9.01 2.42 6.99
C ASN A 143 -9.43 1.02 7.41
N LYS A 144 -9.54 0.11 6.45
CA LYS A 144 -10.02 -1.26 6.73
C LYS A 144 -9.43 -2.28 5.77
N LEU A 145 -9.46 -3.52 6.23
CA LEU A 145 -9.07 -4.72 5.50
C LEU A 145 -10.31 -5.62 5.31
N GLY A 146 -10.57 -6.02 4.08
CA GLY A 146 -11.73 -6.82 3.70
C GLY A 146 -13.06 -6.05 3.74
N GLY A 147 -14.16 -6.78 3.59
CA GLY A 147 -15.50 -6.20 3.41
C GLY A 147 -15.67 -5.57 2.03
N ASN A 148 -16.51 -4.54 1.93
CA ASN A 148 -16.80 -3.86 0.66
C ASN A 148 -16.18 -2.46 0.65
N PRO A 149 -15.61 -1.98 -0.46
CA PRO A 149 -15.12 -0.61 -0.53
C PRO A 149 -16.23 0.40 -0.19
N ARG A 150 -15.87 1.42 0.59
CA ARG A 150 -16.67 2.64 0.73
C ARG A 150 -16.17 3.63 -0.30
N TRP A 151 -16.83 3.67 -1.46
CA TRP A 151 -16.50 4.57 -2.55
C TRP A 151 -16.65 6.04 -2.16
N LEU A 152 -15.70 6.88 -2.59
CA LEU A 152 -15.83 8.34 -2.52
C LEU A 152 -16.75 8.83 -3.66
N LEU A 153 -16.50 8.32 -4.86
CA LEU A 153 -17.26 8.59 -6.07
C LEU A 153 -18.11 7.35 -6.44
N ASP A 154 -18.10 6.96 -7.70
CA ASP A 154 -18.74 5.75 -8.20
C ASP A 154 -17.87 4.51 -8.01
N ASP A 155 -18.49 3.34 -8.19
CA ASP A 155 -17.82 2.05 -8.12
C ASP A 155 -16.91 1.84 -9.34
N GLU A 156 -15.62 1.74 -9.09
CA GLU A 156 -14.58 1.55 -10.11
C GLU A 156 -13.82 0.22 -9.89
N ALA A 157 -14.44 -0.76 -9.22
CA ALA A 157 -13.81 -2.05 -8.97
C ALA A 157 -13.47 -2.76 -10.30
N PRO A 158 -12.24 -3.28 -10.46
CA PRO A 158 -11.92 -4.16 -11.56
C PRO A 158 -12.62 -5.51 -11.41
N ALA A 159 -13.04 -6.11 -12.53
CA ALA A 159 -13.63 -7.45 -12.50
C ALA A 159 -12.57 -8.54 -12.57
N THR A 160 -11.63 -8.41 -13.51
CA THR A 160 -10.66 -9.47 -13.83
C THR A 160 -9.28 -8.93 -14.20
N TYR A 161 -8.27 -9.78 -14.09
CA TYR A 161 -6.95 -9.64 -14.69
C TYR A 161 -6.81 -10.71 -15.78
N MET A 162 -6.24 -10.33 -16.93
CA MET A 162 -6.05 -11.25 -18.08
C MET A 162 -7.33 -11.95 -18.55
N ASN A 163 -8.47 -11.26 -18.49
CA ASN A 163 -9.83 -11.69 -18.85
C ASN A 163 -10.35 -12.90 -18.06
N SER A 164 -9.61 -13.42 -17.09
CA SER A 164 -9.87 -14.75 -16.53
C SER A 164 -9.63 -14.88 -15.04
N ILE A 165 -8.72 -14.09 -14.47
CA ILE A 165 -8.38 -14.14 -13.04
C ILE A 165 -9.25 -13.11 -12.33
N PRO A 166 -10.22 -13.50 -11.48
CA PRO A 166 -11.06 -12.52 -10.80
C PRO A 166 -10.26 -11.63 -9.87
N MET A 167 -10.62 -10.37 -9.80
CA MET A 167 -10.12 -9.44 -8.79
C MET A 167 -11.08 -9.41 -7.60
N PHE A 168 -10.57 -9.04 -6.42
CA PHE A 168 -11.41 -8.82 -5.23
C PHE A 168 -10.80 -7.73 -4.36
N PHE A 169 -11.64 -7.11 -3.54
CA PHE A 169 -11.22 -6.04 -2.65
C PHE A 169 -10.34 -6.59 -1.52
N LEU A 170 -9.19 -5.94 -1.30
CA LEU A 170 -8.28 -6.26 -0.20
C LEU A 170 -8.46 -5.29 0.96
N MET A 171 -8.29 -4.00 0.70
CA MET A 171 -8.31 -2.96 1.73
C MET A 171 -8.58 -1.59 1.14
N GLN A 172 -8.96 -0.65 2.00
CA GLN A 172 -8.97 0.76 1.65
C GLN A 172 -8.17 1.58 2.67
N MET A 173 -7.61 2.68 2.19
CA MET A 173 -7.06 3.75 3.01
C MET A 173 -7.81 5.03 2.69
N MET A 174 -8.25 5.71 3.73
CA MET A 174 -8.92 7.00 3.65
C MET A 174 -7.91 8.09 3.27
N GLU A 175 -8.42 9.16 2.67
CA GLU A 175 -7.61 10.33 2.35
C GLU A 175 -6.93 10.95 3.58
N GLY A 176 -5.90 11.76 3.32
CA GLY A 176 -5.25 12.58 4.34
C GLY A 176 -4.40 11.80 5.35
N MET A 177 -4.16 10.50 5.11
CA MET A 177 -3.29 9.70 5.96
C MET A 177 -1.84 10.19 5.86
N LYS A 178 -1.27 10.55 7.02
CA LYS A 178 0.09 11.08 7.16
C LYS A 178 1.01 10.05 7.78
N PHE A 179 2.15 9.82 7.14
CA PHE A 179 3.19 8.91 7.60
C PHE A 179 4.29 9.71 8.28
N GLU A 180 4.23 9.80 9.61
CA GLU A 180 5.25 10.53 10.39
C GLU A 180 6.65 9.96 10.15
N ILE A 181 7.64 10.84 10.02
CA ILE A 181 9.02 10.43 9.73
C ILE A 181 9.94 10.54 10.95
N VAL A 182 10.99 9.72 10.99
CA VAL A 182 12.04 9.82 12.01
C VAL A 182 12.84 11.12 11.85
N GLU A 183 13.57 11.53 12.89
CA GLU A 183 14.23 12.84 12.93
C GLU A 183 15.17 13.08 11.74
N ASP A 184 15.99 12.10 11.40
CA ASP A 184 17.02 12.17 10.36
C ASP A 184 16.53 11.74 8.96
N ALA A 185 15.23 11.44 8.80
CA ALA A 185 14.67 11.09 7.50
C ALA A 185 14.64 12.32 6.56
N PRO A 186 15.01 12.14 5.28
CA PRO A 186 14.90 13.21 4.28
C PRO A 186 13.43 13.58 4.05
N LEU A 187 13.14 14.83 3.67
CA LEU A 187 11.78 15.25 3.34
C LEU A 187 11.34 14.67 1.98
N GLN A 188 10.05 14.39 1.81
CA GLN A 188 9.51 13.88 0.55
C GLN A 188 9.68 14.94 -0.54
N THR A 189 10.17 14.54 -1.71
CA THR A 189 10.14 15.40 -2.90
C THR A 189 8.71 15.51 -3.42
N ILE A 190 8.25 16.73 -3.66
CA ILE A 190 6.92 17.06 -4.21
C ILE A 190 7.09 17.96 -5.45
N ILE A 191 6.04 18.09 -6.27
CA ILE A 191 5.99 19.09 -7.35
C ILE A 191 5.47 20.40 -6.77
N SER A 192 6.28 21.46 -6.84
CA SER A 192 5.89 22.81 -6.43
C SER A 192 4.81 23.42 -7.34
N LEU A 193 4.19 24.52 -6.91
CA LEU A 193 3.28 25.33 -7.74
C LEU A 193 3.91 25.82 -9.06
N ARG A 194 5.24 25.77 -9.19
CA ARG A 194 5.98 26.12 -10.41
C ARG A 194 6.27 24.91 -11.30
N GLY A 195 5.71 23.75 -10.99
CA GLY A 195 5.94 22.49 -11.72
C GLY A 195 7.32 21.86 -11.48
N LYS A 196 8.09 22.35 -10.50
CA LYS A 196 9.46 21.87 -10.23
C LYS A 196 9.51 20.98 -8.98
N PRO A 197 10.25 19.86 -9.01
CA PRO A 197 10.51 19.06 -7.83
C PRO A 197 11.22 19.86 -6.73
N GLU A 198 10.71 19.80 -5.50
CA GLU A 198 11.32 20.40 -4.32
C GLU A 198 11.03 19.56 -3.06
N PRO A 199 11.83 19.67 -1.99
CA PRO A 199 11.50 19.04 -0.72
C PRO A 199 10.21 19.63 -0.12
N SER A 200 9.31 18.77 0.34
CA SER A 200 8.13 19.15 1.10
C SER A 200 8.50 19.92 2.35
N LYS A 201 7.65 20.87 2.75
CA LYS A 201 7.82 21.62 4.01
C LYS A 201 7.32 20.85 5.22
N HIS A 202 6.72 19.69 5.02
CA HIS A 202 6.09 18.89 6.06
C HIS A 202 7.01 17.77 6.57
N ARG A 203 6.89 17.46 7.86
CA ARG A 203 7.63 16.39 8.55
C ARG A 203 6.83 15.08 8.58
N TYR A 204 6.24 14.73 7.44
CA TYR A 204 5.58 13.47 7.18
C TYR A 204 5.66 13.17 5.69
N TYR A 205 5.46 11.92 5.32
CA TYR A 205 5.24 11.51 3.94
C TYR A 205 3.76 11.30 3.68
N GLU A 206 3.39 11.46 2.42
CA GLU A 206 2.09 11.10 1.87
C GLU A 206 2.29 9.97 0.86
N LEU A 207 1.34 9.06 0.81
CA LEU A 207 1.28 8.01 -0.22
C LEU A 207 0.28 8.46 -1.27
N PHE A 208 0.71 8.58 -2.52
CA PHE A 208 -0.14 8.95 -3.66
C PHE A 208 -1.01 10.19 -3.42
N LEU A 209 -0.35 11.30 -3.04
CA LEU A 209 -0.98 12.58 -2.72
C LEU A 209 -2.01 12.52 -1.56
N ALA A 210 -1.94 11.46 -0.74
CA ALA A 210 -2.88 11.19 0.34
C ALA A 210 -4.34 11.08 -0.14
N ASN A 211 -4.54 10.59 -1.36
CA ASN A 211 -5.86 10.31 -1.94
C ASN A 211 -6.55 9.12 -1.23
N TYR A 212 -7.83 8.89 -1.54
CA TYR A 212 -8.47 7.61 -1.20
C TYR A 212 -7.81 6.50 -2.01
N LEU A 213 -7.39 5.44 -1.32
CA LEU A 213 -6.74 4.29 -1.95
C LEU A 213 -7.60 3.05 -1.77
N TYR A 214 -7.85 2.34 -2.85
CA TYR A 214 -8.50 1.03 -2.84
C TYR A 214 -7.55 0.01 -3.45
N PHE A 215 -7.33 -1.08 -2.73
CA PHE A 215 -6.44 -2.16 -3.15
C PHE A 215 -7.28 -3.35 -3.57
N PHE A 216 -7.00 -3.88 -4.76
CA PHE A 216 -7.67 -5.06 -5.31
C PHE A 216 -6.64 -6.14 -5.62
N GLY A 217 -6.89 -7.37 -5.17
CA GLY A 217 -6.00 -8.51 -5.34
C GLY A 217 -6.53 -9.51 -6.36
N THR A 218 -5.65 -10.25 -7.01
CA THR A 218 -6.02 -11.42 -7.81
C THR A 218 -6.50 -12.59 -6.93
N LYS A 219 -7.56 -13.29 -7.35
CA LYS A 219 -7.99 -14.55 -6.70
C LYS A 219 -7.04 -15.72 -6.99
N ASP A 220 -6.11 -15.58 -7.92
CA ASP A 220 -5.01 -16.53 -8.11
C ASP A 220 -3.94 -16.33 -7.03
N ARG A 221 -3.91 -17.24 -6.05
CA ARG A 221 -2.94 -17.22 -4.95
C ARG A 221 -1.53 -17.69 -5.35
N SER A 222 -1.38 -18.33 -6.52
CA SER A 222 -0.07 -18.80 -6.99
C SER A 222 0.78 -17.65 -7.54
N ASN A 223 0.11 -16.59 -8.02
CA ASN A 223 0.73 -15.35 -8.47
C ASN A 223 -0.10 -14.15 -7.99
N PRO A 224 -0.03 -13.81 -6.70
CA PRO A 224 -0.82 -12.74 -6.13
C PRO A 224 -0.31 -11.38 -6.64
N LEU A 225 -1.19 -10.65 -7.33
CA LEU A 225 -0.92 -9.32 -7.85
C LEU A 225 -1.96 -8.34 -7.30
N VAL A 226 -1.56 -7.09 -7.17
CA VAL A 226 -2.39 -6.03 -6.59
C VAL A 226 -2.52 -4.88 -7.57
N TYR A 227 -3.75 -4.42 -7.76
CA TYR A 227 -4.08 -3.15 -8.38
C TYR A 227 -4.38 -2.12 -7.29
N ILE A 228 -3.89 -0.90 -7.47
CA ILE A 228 -4.24 0.24 -6.63
C ILE A 228 -5.07 1.18 -7.49
N LEU A 229 -6.25 1.50 -6.99
CA LEU A 229 -7.15 2.49 -7.56
C LEU A 229 -7.18 3.70 -6.63
N THR A 230 -7.11 4.91 -7.18
CA THR A 230 -7.17 6.16 -6.42
C THR A 230 -8.37 7.00 -6.80
N GLN A 231 -9.07 7.57 -5.82
CA GLN A 231 -10.15 8.55 -6.02
C GLN A 231 -9.82 9.88 -5.32
N ILE A 232 -10.24 10.98 -5.94
CA ILE A 232 -10.03 12.38 -5.52
C ILE A 232 -11.32 13.18 -5.58
#